data_AF-A0A5B0R0V0-F1
#
_entry.id   AF-A0A5B0R0V0-F1
#
_cell.length_a   1.000
_cell.length_b   1.000
_cell.length_c   1.000
_cell.angle_alpha   90.00
_cell.angle_beta   90.00
_cell.angle_gamma   90.00
#
_symmetry.space_group_name_H-M   'P 1'
#
loop_
_entity.id
_entity.type
_entity.pdbx_description
1 polymer ?
#
loop_
_entity_poly.entity_id
_entity_poly.type
_entity_poly.pdbx_seq_one_letter_code
_entity_poly.pdbx_strand_id
1 'polypeptide(L)'
;MLDLEVRSTQASDRVEKTLTMYKSKAVKLGLIPRAPEPFEHLDFSQTVNSGAADVFDMLPDTLIDIKPALIQLKKNAIVHRLGLTDQVLWVEEKLANLTETLQEKRENLHTLETSVQQLAKQLEDDKEKFAAEIGRMNEQINAVLKRVTDTESTIETNRITIGREIQALRVRFDETQERLSKLTKDNVDEMNSILGFIVSYKERIAEKTLQLKHLSESTGGPSINLDVNYHSGSNNTFMRI
;
A
#
# COMPACT_ATOMS: atom_id res chain seq x y z
N MET A 1 83.66 39.86 77.70
CA MET A 1 84.15 39.01 76.58
C MET A 1 83.18 37.84 76.37
N LEU A 2 82.91 37.00 77.39
CA LEU A 2 81.93 35.91 77.30
C LEU A 2 80.50 36.32 76.88
N ASP A 3 79.94 37.41 77.41
CA ASP A 3 78.55 37.80 77.08
C ASP A 3 78.35 38.23 75.62
N LEU A 4 79.40 38.75 74.98
CA LEU A 4 79.38 39.09 73.55
C LEU A 4 79.45 37.85 72.67
N GLU A 5 80.24 36.84 73.07
CA GLU A 5 80.33 35.55 72.39
C GLU A 5 79.02 34.76 72.51
N VAL A 6 78.39 34.74 73.68
CA VAL A 6 77.08 34.08 73.90
C VAL A 6 75.99 34.75 73.06
N ARG A 7 75.96 36.10 72.99
CA ARG A 7 75.00 36.83 72.16
C ARG A 7 75.24 36.65 70.66
N SER A 8 76.50 36.59 70.22
CA SER A 8 76.86 36.31 68.83
C SER A 8 76.47 34.89 68.42
N THR A 9 76.72 33.89 69.28
CA THR A 9 76.33 32.50 69.07
C THR A 9 74.82 32.36 68.95
N GLN A 10 74.06 32.97 69.88
CA GLN A 10 72.60 32.92 69.85
C GLN A 10 72.01 33.65 68.62
N ALA A 11 72.66 34.71 68.13
CA ALA A 11 72.26 35.39 66.90
C ALA A 11 72.52 34.51 65.67
N SER A 12 73.67 33.86 65.59
CA SER A 12 74.03 32.92 64.53
C SER A 12 73.05 31.74 64.44
N ASP A 13 72.71 31.11 65.56
CA ASP A 13 71.76 29.99 65.62
C ASP A 13 70.36 30.39 65.08
N ARG A 14 69.93 31.63 65.37
CA ARG A 14 68.64 32.15 64.88
C ARG A 14 68.67 32.40 63.36
N VAL A 15 69.80 32.91 62.84
CA VAL A 15 70.01 33.13 61.41
C VAL A 15 70.02 31.78 60.67
N GLU A 16 70.75 30.78 61.17
CA GLU A 16 70.80 29.44 60.57
C GLU A 16 69.46 28.73 60.54
N LYS A 17 68.68 28.83 61.63
CA LYS A 17 67.32 28.26 61.67
C LYS A 17 66.39 28.92 60.65
N THR A 18 66.48 30.24 60.51
CA THR A 18 65.69 31.01 59.52
C THR A 18 66.11 30.65 58.10
N LEU A 19 67.41 30.53 57.84
CA LEU A 19 67.95 30.12 56.56
C LEU A 19 67.52 28.70 56.18
N THR A 20 67.55 27.77 57.13
CA THR A 20 67.11 26.39 56.93
C THR A 20 65.63 26.34 56.55
N MET A 21 64.80 27.14 57.22
CA MET A 21 63.38 27.26 56.90
C MET A 21 63.16 27.84 55.50
N TYR A 22 63.92 28.87 55.13
CA TYR A 22 63.90 29.45 53.79
C TYR A 22 64.29 28.42 52.72
N LYS A 23 65.42 27.72 52.90
CA LYS A 23 65.89 26.67 51.97
C LYS A 23 64.84 25.58 51.78
N SER A 24 64.22 25.11 52.86
CA SER A 24 63.14 24.12 52.77
C SER A 24 61.96 24.62 51.94
N LYS A 25 61.58 25.89 52.10
CA LYS A 25 60.50 26.50 51.30
C LYS A 25 60.90 26.71 49.84
N ALA A 26 62.12 27.19 49.58
CA ALA A 26 62.63 27.40 48.23
C ALA A 26 62.71 26.08 47.44
N VAL A 27 63.15 24.99 48.09
CA VAL A 27 63.13 23.64 47.50
C VAL A 27 61.69 23.20 47.20
N LYS A 28 60.75 23.36 48.14
CA LYS A 28 59.33 23.01 47.92
C LYS A 28 58.68 23.81 46.79
N LEU A 29 59.11 25.05 46.59
CA LEU A 29 58.68 25.91 45.49
C LEU A 29 59.42 25.63 44.17
N GLY A 30 60.35 24.67 44.15
CA GLY A 30 61.12 24.32 42.95
C GLY A 30 62.15 25.37 42.54
N LEU A 31 62.56 26.27 43.45
CA LEU A 31 63.53 27.34 43.18
C LEU A 31 64.98 26.87 43.30
N ILE A 32 65.21 25.77 44.02
CA ILE A 32 66.52 25.15 44.25
C ILE A 32 66.39 23.67 43.85
N PRO A 33 67.32 23.11 43.04
CA PRO A 33 68.65 23.65 42.72
C PRO A 33 68.71 24.62 41.52
N ARG A 34 67.68 24.70 40.68
CA ARG A 34 67.63 25.64 39.54
C ARG A 34 66.36 26.46 39.61
N ALA A 35 66.50 27.77 39.47
CA ALA A 35 65.38 28.70 39.42
C ALA A 35 64.53 28.49 38.15
N PRO A 36 63.20 28.69 38.23
CA PRO A 36 62.32 28.60 37.09
C PRO A 36 62.52 29.78 36.12
N GLU A 37 62.25 29.56 34.84
CA GLU A 37 62.24 30.61 33.80
C GLU A 37 61.24 31.73 34.18
N PRO A 38 61.56 33.02 33.97
CA PRO A 38 62.78 33.62 33.40
C PRO A 38 63.90 33.94 34.41
N PHE A 39 63.82 33.42 35.64
CA PHE A 39 64.71 33.79 36.75
C PHE A 39 65.92 32.88 36.89
N GLU A 40 66.32 32.19 35.82
CA GLU A 40 67.44 31.23 35.84
C GLU A 40 68.77 31.85 36.28
N HIS A 41 68.90 33.18 36.13
CA HIS A 41 70.06 33.98 36.50
C HIS A 41 70.10 34.36 37.99
N LEU A 42 69.01 34.14 38.75
CA LEU A 42 68.94 34.45 40.17
C LEU A 42 69.26 33.21 41.00
N ASP A 43 70.23 33.36 41.91
CA ASP A 43 70.50 32.32 42.90
C ASP A 43 69.58 32.49 44.12
N PHE A 44 68.63 31.56 44.25
CA PHE A 44 67.77 31.50 45.43
C PHE A 44 68.46 30.80 46.61
N SER A 45 69.69 30.31 46.45
CA SER A 45 70.48 29.67 47.50
C SER A 45 71.15 30.73 48.37
N GLN A 46 70.57 31.00 49.54
CA GLN A 46 71.21 31.89 50.52
C GLN A 46 72.28 31.15 51.32
N THR A 47 73.38 31.83 51.61
CA THR A 47 74.47 31.36 52.47
C THR A 47 74.73 32.37 53.59
N VAL A 48 75.19 31.88 54.75
CA VAL A 48 75.54 32.75 55.89
C VAL A 48 76.97 33.26 55.70
N ASN A 49 77.16 34.57 55.86
CA ASN A 49 78.48 35.18 55.95
C ASN A 49 78.95 35.19 57.42
N SER A 50 79.53 34.08 57.90
CA SER A 50 79.95 33.91 59.30
C SER A 50 81.07 34.86 59.75
N GLY A 51 81.66 35.64 58.84
CA GLY A 51 82.68 36.66 59.14
C GLY A 51 82.15 38.10 59.24
N ALA A 52 80.84 38.31 59.14
CA ALA A 52 80.24 39.65 59.23
C ALA A 52 80.26 40.20 60.66
N ALA A 53 80.57 41.50 60.80
CA ALA A 53 80.65 42.17 62.11
C ALA A 53 79.28 42.50 62.73
N ASP A 54 78.25 42.60 61.90
CA ASP A 54 76.86 42.84 62.31
C ASP A 54 75.94 41.71 61.80
N VAL A 55 74.90 41.40 62.56
CA VAL A 55 73.90 40.39 62.25
C VAL A 55 73.11 40.74 60.99
N PHE A 56 72.97 42.04 60.70
CA PHE A 56 72.34 42.53 59.47
C PHE A 56 73.12 42.19 58.20
N ASP A 57 74.44 42.05 58.30
CA ASP A 57 75.34 41.74 57.18
C ASP A 57 75.61 40.22 57.05
N MET A 58 75.09 39.41 57.97
CA MET A 58 75.26 37.95 57.95
C MET A 58 74.47 37.27 56.82
N LEU A 59 73.46 37.93 56.23
CA LEU A 59 72.67 37.43 55.10
C LEU A 59 72.62 38.49 53.97
N PRO A 60 72.63 38.07 52.69
CA PRO A 60 72.45 38.99 51.57
C PRO A 60 71.09 39.70 51.60
N ASP A 61 71.02 40.94 51.09
CA ASP A 61 69.73 41.65 50.98
C ASP A 61 68.83 40.97 49.94
N THR A 62 67.74 40.41 50.43
CA THR A 62 66.76 39.66 49.63
C THR A 62 65.68 40.55 49.02
N LEU A 63 65.63 41.83 49.40
CA LEU A 63 64.56 42.75 49.01
C LEU A 63 64.72 43.30 47.60
N ILE A 64 65.96 43.31 47.07
CA ILE A 64 66.29 43.90 45.77
C ILE A 64 65.98 42.92 44.63
N ASP A 65 66.47 41.67 44.71
CA ASP A 65 66.38 40.73 43.58
C ASP A 65 65.40 39.58 43.84
N ILE A 66 65.50 38.92 45.00
CA ILE A 66 64.72 37.72 45.32
C ILE A 66 63.23 38.06 45.52
N LYS A 67 62.92 39.13 46.27
CA LYS A 67 61.54 39.50 46.57
C LYS A 67 60.74 39.90 45.32
N PRO A 68 61.24 40.78 44.41
CA PRO A 68 60.53 41.08 43.17
C PRO A 68 60.35 39.85 42.28
N ALA A 69 61.34 38.97 42.20
CA ALA A 69 61.24 37.71 41.45
C ALA A 69 60.14 36.80 42.00
N LEU A 70 60.06 36.62 43.32
CA LEU A 70 58.99 35.84 43.97
C LEU A 70 57.60 36.45 43.74
N ILE A 71 57.49 37.79 43.77
CA ILE A 71 56.23 38.48 43.49
C ILE A 71 55.80 38.24 42.04
N GLN A 72 56.73 38.31 41.09
CA GLN A 72 56.45 38.07 39.69
C GLN A 72 56.13 36.60 39.40
N LEU A 73 56.85 35.65 40.02
CA LEU A 73 56.51 34.22 39.96
C LEU A 73 55.11 33.95 40.49
N LYS A 74 54.75 34.54 41.62
CA LYS A 74 53.39 34.45 42.16
C LYS A 74 52.36 35.02 41.17
N LYS A 75 52.63 36.17 40.56
CA LYS A 75 51.75 36.79 39.55
C LYS A 75 51.58 35.88 38.34
N ASN A 76 52.67 35.33 37.80
CA ASN A 76 52.66 34.43 36.66
C ASN A 76 51.89 33.13 36.98
N ALA A 77 52.11 32.54 38.16
CA ALA A 77 51.39 31.36 38.59
C ALA A 77 49.88 31.62 38.75
N ILE A 78 49.49 32.79 39.27
CA ILE A 78 48.08 33.19 39.35
C ILE A 78 47.47 33.33 37.95
N VAL A 79 48.14 34.04 37.04
CA VAL A 79 47.66 34.23 35.65
C VAL A 79 47.53 32.89 34.93
N HIS A 80 48.54 32.03 35.02
CA HIS A 80 48.50 30.71 34.40
C HIS A 80 47.38 29.84 34.98
N ARG A 81 47.21 29.85 36.31
CA ARG A 81 46.10 29.14 36.96
C ARG A 81 44.74 29.65 36.49
N LEU A 82 44.55 30.97 36.40
CA LEU A 82 43.31 31.56 35.89
C LEU A 82 43.05 31.15 34.44
N GLY A 83 44.08 31.19 33.56
CA GLY A 83 43.94 30.74 32.18
C GLY A 83 43.57 29.25 32.07
N LEU A 84 44.12 28.40 32.93
CA LEU A 84 43.69 26.99 33.02
C LEU A 84 42.25 26.86 33.53
N THR A 85 41.84 27.66 34.52
CA THR A 85 40.46 27.67 35.01
C THR A 85 39.47 28.08 33.91
N ASP A 86 39.80 29.10 33.11
CA ASP A 86 38.96 29.53 31.98
C ASP A 86 38.85 28.44 30.91
N GLN A 87 39.95 27.72 30.62
CA GLN A 87 39.93 26.57 29.71
C GLN A 87 39.06 25.43 30.24
N VAL A 88 39.16 25.11 31.54
CA VAL A 88 38.32 24.10 32.18
C VAL A 88 36.84 24.48 32.06
N LEU A 89 36.49 25.72 32.38
CA LEU A 89 35.12 26.23 32.26
C LEU A 89 34.59 26.10 30.82
N TRP A 90 35.40 26.47 29.83
CA TRP A 90 35.03 26.36 28.42
C TRP A 90 34.80 24.91 27.98
N VAL A 91 35.66 23.98 28.44
CA VAL A 91 35.49 22.55 28.16
C VAL A 91 34.23 22.00 28.83
N GLU A 92 33.97 22.39 30.09
CA GLU A 92 32.77 21.99 30.83
C GLU A 92 31.49 22.46 30.14
N GLU A 93 31.44 23.73 29.71
CA GLU A 93 30.31 24.27 28.95
C GLU A 93 30.10 23.52 27.64
N LYS A 94 31.17 23.28 26.88
CA LYS A 94 31.10 22.53 25.62
C LYS A 94 30.62 21.09 25.84
N LEU A 95 31.09 20.44 26.91
CA LEU A 95 30.69 19.09 27.27
C LEU A 95 29.20 19.05 27.65
N ALA A 96 28.71 20.02 28.43
CA ALA A 96 27.31 20.14 28.78
C ALA A 96 26.43 20.29 27.52
N ASN A 97 26.78 21.22 26.62
CA ASN A 97 26.04 21.46 25.38
C ASN A 97 26.00 20.22 24.46
N LEU A 98 27.13 19.52 24.33
CA LEU A 98 27.19 18.29 23.53
C LEU A 98 26.39 17.15 24.18
N THR A 99 26.36 17.07 25.51
CA THR A 99 25.58 16.06 26.23
C THR A 99 24.09 16.28 26.05
N GLU A 100 23.63 17.53 26.15
CA GLU A 100 22.24 17.91 25.88
C GLU A 100 21.84 17.61 24.42
N THR A 101 22.66 18.03 23.46
CA THR A 101 22.43 17.76 22.03
C THR A 101 22.33 16.25 21.77
N LEU A 102 23.22 15.47 22.38
CA LEU A 102 23.23 14.03 22.22
C LEU A 102 21.98 13.36 22.84
N GLN A 103 21.48 13.88 23.96
CA GLN A 103 20.23 13.43 24.56
C GLN A 103 19.03 13.75 23.65
N GLU A 104 18.95 14.97 23.13
CA GLU A 104 17.92 15.39 22.18
C GLU A 104 17.93 14.50 20.92
N LYS A 105 19.10 14.17 20.37
CA LYS A 105 19.21 13.26 19.22
C LYS A 105 18.79 11.83 19.55
N ARG A 106 19.03 11.34 20.76
CA ARG A 106 18.53 10.02 21.19
C ARG A 106 17.02 9.97 21.28
N GLU A 107 16.39 11.01 21.80
CA GLU A 107 14.91 11.09 21.90
C GLU A 107 14.25 11.19 20.52
N ASN A 108 14.84 11.99 19.62
CA ASN A 108 14.40 12.07 18.22
C ASN A 108 14.54 10.73 17.50
N LEU A 109 15.66 10.02 17.70
CA LEU A 109 15.89 8.70 17.12
C LEU A 109 14.87 7.69 17.66
N HIS A 110 14.61 7.68 18.96
CA HIS A 110 13.61 6.78 19.56
C HIS A 110 12.18 7.04 19.02
N THR A 111 11.83 8.31 18.83
CA THR A 111 10.54 8.70 18.22
C THR A 111 10.43 8.18 16.79
N LEU A 112 11.51 8.33 16.00
CA LEU A 112 11.54 7.88 14.62
C LEU A 112 11.49 6.35 14.52
N GLU A 113 12.22 5.63 15.36
CA GLU A 113 12.17 4.16 15.44
C GLU A 113 10.76 3.66 15.75
N THR A 114 10.08 4.30 16.70
CA THR A 114 8.69 3.96 17.03
C THR A 114 7.76 4.20 15.84
N SER A 115 7.92 5.32 15.14
CA SER A 115 7.15 5.62 13.93
C SER A 115 7.38 4.59 12.82
N VAL A 116 8.63 4.19 12.59
CA VAL A 116 8.99 3.15 11.61
C VAL A 116 8.35 1.81 11.99
N GLN A 117 8.36 1.42 13.27
CA GLN A 117 7.70 0.19 13.73
C GLN A 117 6.18 0.23 13.52
N GLN A 118 5.54 1.37 13.79
CA GLN A 118 4.11 1.56 13.54
C GLN A 118 3.77 1.45 12.05
N LEU A 119 4.55 2.11 11.19
CA LEU A 119 4.37 2.04 9.73
C LEU A 119 4.60 0.62 9.20
N ALA A 120 5.61 -0.08 9.71
CA ALA A 120 5.88 -1.47 9.32
C ALA A 120 4.70 -2.39 9.69
N LYS A 121 4.11 -2.20 10.87
CA LYS A 121 2.90 -2.94 11.28
C LYS A 121 1.71 -2.62 10.39
N GLN A 122 1.46 -1.34 10.11
CA GLN A 122 0.36 -0.92 9.25
C GLN A 122 0.50 -1.49 7.83
N LEU A 123 1.72 -1.50 7.29
CA LEU A 123 2.00 -2.11 5.99
C LEU A 123 1.64 -3.60 5.96
N GLU A 124 1.94 -4.34 7.04
CA GLU A 124 1.62 -5.75 7.11
C GLU A 124 0.11 -6.00 7.24
N ASP A 125 -0.58 -5.22 8.08
CA ASP A 125 -2.04 -5.26 8.21
C ASP A 125 -2.71 -4.96 6.85
N ASP A 126 -2.19 -4.01 6.07
CA ASP A 126 -2.74 -3.66 4.77
C ASP A 126 -2.46 -4.74 3.71
N LYS A 127 -1.29 -5.39 3.73
CA LYS A 127 -1.02 -6.56 2.89
C LYS A 127 -2.00 -7.70 3.17
N GLU A 128 -2.28 -7.98 4.45
CA GLU A 128 -3.24 -9.03 4.82
C GLU A 128 -4.64 -8.71 4.29
N LYS A 129 -5.10 -7.46 4.44
CA LYS A 129 -6.37 -7.00 3.86
C LYS A 129 -6.41 -7.13 2.34
N PHE A 130 -5.34 -6.74 1.65
CA PHE A 130 -5.28 -6.88 0.20
C PHE A 130 -5.29 -8.34 -0.24
N ALA A 131 -4.56 -9.22 0.45
CA ALA A 131 -4.59 -10.66 0.18
C ALA A 131 -6.00 -11.24 0.36
N ALA A 132 -6.70 -10.85 1.43
CA ALA A 132 -8.08 -11.26 1.69
C ALA A 132 -9.04 -10.75 0.61
N GLU A 133 -8.94 -9.49 0.20
CA GLU A 133 -9.82 -8.91 -0.84
C GLU A 133 -9.55 -9.52 -2.22
N ILE A 134 -8.28 -9.79 -2.56
CA ILE A 134 -7.92 -10.52 -3.78
C ILE A 134 -8.52 -11.94 -3.75
N GLY A 135 -8.46 -12.62 -2.60
CA GLY A 135 -9.11 -13.92 -2.40
C GLY A 135 -10.61 -13.86 -2.69
N ARG A 136 -11.31 -12.90 -2.07
CA ARG A 136 -12.76 -12.67 -2.26
C ARG A 136 -13.10 -12.34 -3.71
N MET A 137 -12.30 -11.51 -4.36
CA MET A 137 -12.51 -11.15 -5.77
C MET A 137 -12.32 -12.36 -6.69
N ASN A 138 -11.32 -13.20 -6.44
CA ASN A 138 -11.12 -14.44 -7.19
C ASN A 138 -12.27 -15.43 -7.02
N GLU A 139 -12.82 -15.55 -5.81
CA GLU A 139 -14.03 -16.35 -5.56
C GLU A 139 -15.23 -15.82 -6.36
N GLN A 140 -15.43 -14.51 -6.39
CA GLN A 140 -16.48 -13.88 -7.18
C GLN A 140 -16.29 -14.09 -8.69
N ILE A 141 -15.06 -13.95 -9.20
CA ILE A 141 -14.72 -14.22 -10.60
C ILE A 141 -15.04 -15.68 -10.93
N ASN A 142 -14.63 -16.64 -10.10
CA ASN A 142 -14.92 -18.06 -10.31
C ASN A 142 -16.42 -18.36 -10.29
N ALA A 143 -17.17 -17.73 -9.38
CA ALA A 143 -18.62 -17.86 -9.32
C ALA A 143 -19.31 -17.33 -10.60
N VAL A 144 -18.86 -16.18 -11.11
CA VAL A 144 -19.35 -15.60 -12.37
C VAL A 144 -18.99 -16.49 -13.56
N LEU A 145 -17.75 -16.96 -13.66
CA LEU A 145 -17.32 -17.86 -14.74
C LEU A 145 -18.14 -19.15 -14.78
N LYS A 146 -18.44 -19.73 -13.61
CA LYS A 146 -19.31 -20.89 -13.51
C LYS A 146 -20.71 -20.59 -14.03
N ARG A 147 -21.31 -19.48 -13.60
CA ARG A 147 -22.64 -19.05 -14.07
C ARG A 147 -22.68 -18.80 -15.58
N VAL A 148 -21.62 -18.22 -16.14
CA VAL A 148 -21.49 -18.02 -17.60
C VAL A 148 -21.48 -19.37 -18.29
N THR A 149 -20.64 -20.31 -17.85
CA THR A 149 -20.55 -21.66 -18.41
C THR A 149 -21.89 -22.41 -18.35
N ASP A 150 -22.58 -22.34 -17.21
CA ASP A 150 -23.90 -22.97 -17.01
C ASP A 150 -24.95 -22.34 -17.96
N THR A 151 -24.90 -21.02 -18.15
CA THR A 151 -25.80 -20.29 -19.05
C THR A 151 -25.52 -20.64 -20.51
N GLU A 152 -24.25 -20.70 -20.91
CA GLU A 152 -23.83 -21.11 -22.26
C GLU A 152 -24.30 -22.54 -22.58
N SER A 153 -24.12 -23.47 -21.65
CA SER A 153 -24.62 -24.85 -21.78
C SER A 153 -26.15 -24.90 -21.94
N THR A 154 -26.87 -24.05 -21.19
CA THR A 154 -28.33 -23.95 -21.28
C THR A 154 -28.75 -23.39 -22.63
N ILE A 155 -28.09 -22.35 -23.12
CA ILE A 155 -28.35 -21.76 -24.44
C ILE A 155 -28.11 -22.79 -25.54
N GLU A 156 -27.01 -23.53 -25.49
CA GLU A 156 -26.69 -24.55 -26.50
C GLU A 156 -27.74 -25.68 -26.51
N THR A 157 -28.14 -26.14 -25.32
CA THR A 157 -29.19 -27.16 -25.19
C THR A 157 -30.52 -26.67 -25.76
N ASN A 158 -30.90 -25.43 -25.46
CA ASN A 158 -32.13 -24.82 -25.99
C ASN A 158 -32.06 -24.66 -27.51
N ARG A 159 -30.90 -24.24 -28.05
CA ARG A 159 -30.68 -24.12 -29.50
C ARG A 159 -30.88 -25.45 -30.21
N ILE A 160 -30.33 -26.54 -29.67
CA ILE A 160 -30.51 -27.89 -30.22
C ILE A 160 -31.98 -28.31 -30.19
N THR A 161 -32.66 -28.09 -29.06
CA THR A 161 -34.09 -28.44 -28.91
C THR A 161 -34.97 -27.68 -29.91
N ILE A 162 -34.81 -26.36 -30.00
CA ILE A 162 -35.55 -25.52 -30.97
C ILE A 162 -35.23 -25.96 -32.41
N GLY A 163 -33.97 -26.28 -32.72
CA GLY A 163 -33.57 -26.80 -34.02
C GLY A 163 -34.31 -28.09 -34.40
N ARG A 164 -34.45 -29.02 -33.45
CA ARG A 164 -35.21 -30.26 -33.64
C ARG A 164 -36.71 -30.00 -33.84
N GLU A 165 -37.29 -29.10 -33.07
CA GLU A 165 -38.71 -28.72 -33.21
C GLU A 165 -38.99 -28.08 -34.58
N ILE A 166 -38.12 -27.18 -35.04
CA ILE A 166 -38.21 -26.58 -36.38
C ILE A 166 -38.15 -27.66 -37.46
N GLN A 167 -37.24 -28.62 -37.34
CA GLN A 167 -37.13 -29.71 -38.30
C GLN A 167 -38.38 -30.61 -38.30
N ALA A 168 -38.91 -30.95 -37.13
CA ALA A 168 -40.14 -31.73 -37.01
C ALA A 168 -41.35 -31.00 -37.62
N LEU A 169 -41.45 -29.68 -37.41
CA LEU A 169 -42.50 -28.86 -38.00
C LEU A 169 -42.40 -28.80 -39.53
N ARG A 170 -41.18 -28.69 -40.09
CA ARG A 170 -40.96 -28.73 -41.54
C ARG A 170 -41.44 -30.05 -42.14
N VAL A 171 -41.06 -31.18 -41.56
CA VAL A 171 -41.50 -32.51 -42.03
C VAL A 171 -43.02 -32.63 -41.98
N ARG A 172 -43.67 -32.22 -40.88
CA ARG A 172 -45.13 -32.25 -40.77
C ARG A 172 -45.82 -31.33 -41.79
N PHE A 173 -45.24 -30.16 -42.07
CA PHE A 173 -45.74 -29.24 -43.06
C PHE A 173 -45.69 -29.88 -44.46
N ASP A 174 -44.54 -30.43 -44.85
CA ASP A 174 -44.34 -31.09 -46.15
C ASP A 174 -45.32 -32.27 -46.32
N GLU A 175 -45.46 -33.13 -45.30
CA GLU A 175 -46.44 -34.23 -45.33
C GLU A 175 -47.89 -33.74 -45.46
N THR A 176 -48.24 -32.64 -44.79
CA THR A 176 -49.60 -32.08 -44.85
C THR A 176 -49.86 -31.47 -46.21
N GLN A 177 -48.87 -30.78 -46.79
CA GLN A 177 -48.95 -30.23 -48.13
C GLN A 177 -49.07 -31.33 -49.20
N GLU A 178 -48.36 -32.44 -49.04
CA GLU A 178 -48.48 -33.62 -49.92
C GLU A 178 -49.88 -34.25 -49.81
N ARG A 179 -50.38 -34.49 -48.58
CA ARG A 179 -51.74 -35.00 -48.36
C ARG A 179 -52.80 -34.08 -48.96
N LEU A 180 -52.67 -32.77 -48.78
CA LEU A 180 -53.59 -31.78 -49.34
C LEU A 180 -53.58 -31.80 -50.87
N SER A 181 -52.38 -31.87 -51.47
CA SER A 181 -52.22 -31.93 -52.93
C SER A 181 -52.85 -33.21 -53.50
N LYS A 182 -52.65 -34.35 -52.83
CA LYS A 182 -53.28 -35.62 -53.21
C LYS A 182 -54.80 -35.55 -53.11
N LEU A 183 -55.34 -35.09 -51.98
CA LEU A 183 -56.79 -34.96 -51.78
C LEU A 183 -57.43 -34.01 -52.80
N THR A 184 -56.75 -32.91 -53.13
CA THR A 184 -57.21 -31.96 -54.16
C THR A 184 -57.29 -32.63 -55.52
N LYS A 185 -56.26 -33.41 -55.89
CA LYS A 185 -56.26 -34.17 -57.14
C LYS A 185 -57.37 -35.22 -57.16
N ASP A 186 -57.48 -36.03 -56.12
CA ASP A 186 -58.50 -37.10 -56.02
C ASP A 186 -59.92 -36.50 -56.14
N ASN A 187 -60.18 -35.37 -55.49
CA ASN A 187 -61.46 -34.65 -55.61
C ASN A 187 -61.72 -34.13 -57.03
N VAL A 188 -60.72 -33.56 -57.69
CA VAL A 188 -60.85 -33.07 -59.07
C VAL A 188 -61.14 -34.23 -60.03
N ASP A 189 -60.45 -35.35 -59.86
CA ASP A 189 -60.64 -36.56 -60.66
C ASP A 189 -62.06 -37.14 -60.47
N GLU A 190 -62.55 -37.17 -59.22
CA GLU A 190 -63.92 -37.61 -58.91
C GLU A 190 -64.98 -36.66 -59.47
N MET A 191 -64.79 -35.34 -59.33
CA MET A 191 -65.67 -34.34 -59.96
C MET A 191 -65.74 -34.49 -61.48
N ASN A 192 -64.58 -34.69 -62.13
CA ASN A 192 -64.52 -34.91 -63.58
C ASN A 192 -65.24 -36.20 -63.99
N SER A 193 -65.11 -37.27 -63.19
CA SER A 193 -65.84 -38.53 -63.40
C SER A 193 -67.36 -38.33 -63.32
N ILE A 194 -67.84 -37.63 -62.28
CA ILE A 194 -69.27 -37.31 -62.11
C ILE A 194 -69.77 -36.44 -63.27
N LEU A 195 -69.02 -35.42 -63.66
CA LEU A 195 -69.35 -34.57 -64.82
C LEU A 195 -69.46 -35.41 -66.10
N GLY A 196 -68.53 -36.33 -66.32
CA GLY A 196 -68.58 -37.28 -67.45
C GLY A 196 -69.84 -38.14 -67.43
N PHE A 197 -70.25 -38.63 -66.25
CA PHE A 197 -71.50 -39.37 -66.09
C PHE A 197 -72.74 -38.52 -66.40
N ILE A 198 -72.78 -37.27 -65.91
CA ILE A 198 -73.89 -36.33 -66.16
C ILE A 198 -74.00 -36.00 -67.65
N VAL A 199 -72.89 -35.73 -68.33
CA VAL A 199 -72.87 -35.46 -69.78
C VAL A 199 -73.40 -36.66 -70.56
N SER A 200 -72.88 -37.86 -70.26
CA SER A 200 -73.33 -39.10 -70.91
C SER A 200 -74.82 -39.37 -70.69
N TYR A 201 -75.32 -39.10 -69.48
CA TYR A 201 -76.74 -39.24 -69.16
C TYR A 201 -77.60 -38.23 -69.92
N LYS A 202 -77.15 -36.97 -70.01
CA LYS A 202 -77.82 -35.90 -70.77
C LYS A 202 -77.88 -36.22 -72.27
N GLU A 203 -76.80 -36.75 -72.84
CA GLU A 203 -76.76 -37.22 -74.24
C GLU A 203 -77.78 -38.33 -74.48
N ARG A 204 -77.84 -39.34 -73.61
CA ARG A 204 -78.85 -40.42 -73.68
C ARG A 204 -80.28 -39.90 -73.58
N ILE A 205 -80.55 -38.92 -72.71
CA ILE A 205 -81.87 -38.27 -72.63
C ILE A 205 -82.17 -37.56 -73.94
N ALA A 206 -81.25 -36.73 -74.44
CA ALA A 206 -81.44 -35.97 -75.67
C ALA A 206 -81.73 -36.89 -76.86
N GLU A 207 -81.00 -38.00 -76.97
CA GLU A 207 -81.22 -39.04 -77.98
C GLU A 207 -82.60 -39.68 -77.85
N LYS A 208 -83.01 -40.10 -76.65
CA LYS A 208 -84.35 -40.64 -76.40
C LYS A 208 -85.46 -39.62 -76.68
N THR A 209 -85.25 -38.35 -76.35
CA THR A 209 -86.21 -37.28 -76.65
C THR A 209 -86.32 -37.04 -78.15
N LEU A 210 -85.21 -37.08 -78.89
CA LEU A 210 -85.22 -37.02 -80.36
C LEU A 210 -86.00 -38.21 -80.95
N GLN A 211 -85.77 -39.43 -80.45
CA GLN A 211 -86.53 -40.61 -80.87
C GLN A 211 -88.03 -40.46 -80.60
N LEU A 212 -88.41 -39.98 -79.41
CA LEU A 212 -89.81 -39.69 -79.07
C LEU A 212 -90.42 -38.61 -79.97
N LYS A 213 -89.65 -37.58 -80.33
CA LYS A 213 -90.08 -36.54 -81.28
C LYS A 213 -90.31 -37.12 -82.68
N HIS A 214 -89.41 -37.97 -83.17
CA HIS A 214 -89.62 -38.66 -84.45
C HIS A 214 -90.85 -39.59 -84.41
N LEU A 215 -91.08 -40.29 -83.30
CA LEU A 215 -92.30 -41.09 -83.12
C LEU A 215 -93.55 -40.20 -83.07
N SER A 216 -93.55 -39.09 -82.34
CA SER A 216 -94.72 -38.20 -82.29
C SER A 216 -95.04 -37.53 -83.62
N GLU A 217 -94.01 -37.15 -84.39
CA GLU A 217 -94.15 -36.64 -85.77
C GLU A 217 -94.63 -37.73 -86.75
N SER A 218 -94.29 -39.00 -86.51
CA SER A 218 -94.71 -40.13 -87.33
C SER A 218 -96.11 -40.69 -86.98
N THR A 219 -96.71 -40.34 -85.83
CA THR A 219 -97.93 -41.02 -85.33
C THR A 219 -99.16 -40.13 -85.11
N GLY A 220 -99.09 -38.81 -85.30
CA GLY A 220 -100.30 -37.95 -85.31
C GLY A 220 -101.18 -37.98 -84.04
N GLY A 221 -100.71 -37.36 -82.94
CA GLY A 221 -101.50 -36.86 -81.78
C GLY A 221 -101.67 -37.83 -80.58
N PRO A 222 -102.28 -37.42 -79.43
CA PRO A 222 -102.54 -36.10 -78.82
C PRO A 222 -101.87 -35.89 -77.43
N SER A 223 -101.98 -34.66 -76.89
CA SER A 223 -101.37 -34.15 -75.64
C SER A 223 -101.89 -34.79 -74.34
N ILE A 224 -101.00 -35.05 -73.37
CA ILE A 224 -101.38 -35.41 -71.98
C ILE A 224 -100.64 -34.48 -71.00
N ASN A 225 -101.42 -33.69 -70.26
CA ASN A 225 -101.02 -32.94 -69.08
C ASN A 225 -100.90 -33.89 -67.88
N LEU A 226 -99.82 -33.77 -67.10
CA LEU A 226 -99.68 -34.42 -65.80
C LEU A 226 -99.13 -33.39 -64.80
N ASP A 227 -100.03 -32.94 -63.93
CA ASP A 227 -99.74 -32.23 -62.68
C ASP A 227 -98.82 -33.07 -61.79
N VAL A 228 -97.74 -32.46 -61.29
CA VAL A 228 -96.93 -33.04 -60.21
C VAL A 228 -96.76 -32.01 -59.10
N ASN A 229 -97.45 -32.30 -58.01
CA ASN A 229 -97.43 -31.64 -56.71
C ASN A 229 -96.12 -31.99 -55.98
N TYR A 230 -95.30 -31.00 -55.61
CA TYR A 230 -94.15 -31.17 -54.73
C TYR A 230 -94.37 -30.46 -53.40
N HIS A 231 -94.52 -31.25 -52.34
CA HIS A 231 -94.42 -30.80 -50.95
C HIS A 231 -92.98 -30.38 -50.61
N SER A 232 -92.80 -29.11 -50.27
CA SER A 232 -91.55 -28.55 -49.73
C SER A 232 -91.46 -28.78 -48.22
N GLY A 233 -90.74 -29.81 -47.81
CA GLY A 233 -90.31 -30.01 -46.42
C GLY A 233 -88.95 -29.35 -46.19
N SER A 234 -88.95 -28.13 -45.67
CA SER A 234 -87.74 -27.45 -45.18
C SER A 234 -87.51 -27.84 -43.71
N ASN A 235 -86.37 -28.44 -43.40
CA ASN A 235 -85.89 -28.66 -42.04
C ASN A 235 -84.39 -28.31 -41.94
N ASN A 236 -84.14 -27.11 -41.42
CA ASN A 236 -83.41 -26.83 -40.19
C ASN A 236 -81.95 -27.33 -39.98
N THR A 237 -81.07 -26.32 -39.77
CA THR A 237 -80.34 -26.08 -38.51
C THR A 237 -78.88 -26.56 -38.36
N PHE A 238 -77.99 -25.55 -38.27
CA PHE A 238 -76.75 -25.40 -37.47
C PHE A 238 -75.67 -26.51 -37.47
N MET A 239 -74.44 -26.08 -37.76
CA MET A 239 -73.31 -26.39 -36.88
C MET A 239 -72.26 -25.26 -36.87
N ARG A 240 -72.05 -24.69 -35.68
CA ARG A 240 -70.82 -24.01 -35.23
C ARG A 240 -69.64 -24.98 -35.35
N ILE A 241 -68.44 -24.48 -35.65
CA ILE A 241 -67.29 -24.30 -34.73
C ILE A 241 -66.57 -23.03 -35.16
#